data_AF-A0A5C3MV12-F1
#
_entry.id   AF-A0A5C3MV12-F1
#
_cell.length_a   1.000
_cell.length_b   1.000
_cell.length_c   1.000
_cell.angle_alpha   90.00
_cell.angle_beta   90.00
_cell.angle_gamma   90.00
#
_symmetry.space_group_name_H-M   'P 1'
#
loop_
_entity.id
_entity.type
_entity.pdbx_description
1 polymer ?
#
loop_
_entity_poly.entity_id
_entity_poly.type
_entity_poly.pdbx_seq_one_letter_code
_entity_poly.pdbx_strand_id
1 'polypeptide(L)'
;MSTTQCSISESGSAIMHPEPACALTSPAKLVQVQSQSTTAGTLVTVSNSIEGGTSKNRSGLQGSPCVPQASIPDLPRRSPVAWKLAVKQWEEPDPVTGKALKDWDESWFKGKMREVTQQKRTTQCLIAEEFARCGRDEAAFLAAYPAATLGIKALCDAIDHEHTLRGERISQSSKNRMV
;
A
#
# COMPACT_ATOMS: atom_id res chain seq x y z
N MET A 1 -10.76 -64.44 -18.29
CA MET A 1 -9.39 -64.06 -17.90
C MET A 1 -8.68 -63.65 -19.18
N SER A 2 -8.68 -62.35 -19.48
CA SER A 2 -8.02 -61.79 -20.67
C SER A 2 -7.11 -60.67 -20.21
N THR A 3 -5.82 -60.95 -20.22
CA THR A 3 -4.75 -60.00 -19.94
C THR A 3 -4.33 -59.37 -21.27
N THR A 4 -4.49 -58.06 -21.40
CA THR A 4 -3.85 -57.31 -22.48
C THR A 4 -2.77 -56.43 -21.86
N GLN A 5 -1.51 -56.81 -22.11
CA GLN A 5 -0.33 -55.97 -21.97
C GLN A 5 -0.38 -54.84 -22.99
N CYS A 6 -0.15 -53.60 -22.58
CA CYS A 6 0.29 -52.53 -23.47
C CYS A 6 1.77 -52.25 -23.23
N SER A 7 2.53 -52.38 -24.32
CA SER A 7 3.98 -52.26 -24.41
C SER A 7 4.49 -50.84 -24.29
N ILE A 8 5.73 -50.77 -23.84
CA ILE A 8 6.58 -49.59 -23.63
C ILE A 8 7.43 -49.41 -24.89
N SER A 9 7.59 -48.18 -25.38
CA SER A 9 8.65 -47.76 -26.30
C SER A 9 8.91 -46.28 -26.00
N GLU A 10 10.09 -45.89 -25.48
CA GLU A 10 11.30 -45.48 -26.25
C GLU A 10 10.97 -44.44 -27.33
N SER A 11 11.71 -43.37 -27.59
CA SER A 11 12.98 -42.81 -27.13
C SER A 11 13.07 -41.48 -27.89
N GLY A 12 13.62 -40.41 -27.30
CA GLY A 12 13.69 -39.14 -28.03
C GLY A 12 14.42 -38.03 -27.30
N SER A 13 15.76 -38.13 -27.28
CA SER A 13 16.69 -37.09 -26.85
C SER A 13 16.49 -35.78 -27.64
N ALA A 14 16.48 -34.65 -26.92
CA ALA A 14 16.91 -33.37 -27.47
C ALA A 14 17.76 -32.63 -26.42
N ILE A 15 19.06 -32.79 -26.59
CA ILE A 15 20.12 -31.95 -26.06
C ILE A 15 19.94 -30.55 -26.67
N MET A 16 19.96 -29.49 -25.86
CA MET A 16 20.75 -28.26 -26.05
C MET A 16 20.28 -27.15 -25.08
N HIS A 17 21.05 -26.98 -24.02
CA HIS A 17 21.26 -25.70 -23.31
C HIS A 17 21.88 -24.67 -24.29
N PRO A 18 21.68 -23.35 -24.10
CA PRO A 18 22.47 -22.62 -23.11
C PRO A 18 21.74 -21.59 -22.25
N GLU A 19 22.20 -21.58 -21.01
CA GLU A 19 22.12 -20.52 -20.02
C GLU A 19 22.73 -19.21 -20.56
N PRO A 20 22.09 -18.04 -20.38
CA PRO A 20 22.77 -16.76 -20.53
C PRO A 20 23.45 -16.35 -19.21
N ALA A 21 24.69 -16.76 -19.04
CA ALA A 21 25.62 -16.12 -18.12
C ALA A 21 26.26 -14.89 -18.80
N CYS A 22 25.79 -13.69 -18.49
CA CYS A 22 26.39 -12.40 -18.80
C CYS A 22 25.69 -11.33 -17.93
N ALA A 23 26.31 -10.45 -17.16
CA ALA A 23 27.71 -10.21 -16.85
C ALA A 23 27.72 -9.34 -15.58
N LEU A 24 28.66 -9.62 -14.67
CA LEU A 24 29.12 -8.64 -13.70
C LEU A 24 29.68 -7.44 -14.46
N THR A 25 29.10 -6.27 -14.26
CA THR A 25 29.76 -4.98 -14.53
C THR A 25 29.38 -4.03 -13.42
N SER A 26 30.20 -4.04 -12.37
CA SER A 26 30.44 -2.88 -11.53
C SER A 26 31.64 -2.15 -12.14
N PRO A 27 31.51 -0.84 -12.39
CA PRO A 27 32.46 0.03 -11.70
C PRO A 27 31.76 1.16 -10.95
N ALA A 28 32.19 1.31 -9.70
CA ALA A 28 31.97 2.47 -8.86
C ALA A 28 32.26 3.78 -9.61
N LYS A 29 31.31 4.72 -9.56
CA LYS A 29 31.63 6.14 -9.61
C LYS A 29 31.26 6.78 -8.27
N LEU A 30 32.30 6.85 -7.44
CA LEU A 30 32.45 7.81 -6.36
C LEU A 30 32.32 9.23 -6.95
N VAL A 31 31.15 9.86 -6.82
CA VAL A 31 31.03 11.31 -6.98
C VAL A 31 30.90 11.90 -5.60
N GLN A 32 32.07 12.30 -5.11
CA GLN A 32 32.27 13.22 -4.01
C GLN A 32 31.79 14.61 -4.46
N VAL A 33 30.70 15.10 -3.88
CA VAL A 33 30.39 16.55 -3.89
C VAL A 33 30.43 17.05 -2.45
N GLN A 34 31.22 18.09 -2.32
CA GLN A 34 31.78 18.67 -1.11
C GLN A 34 30.73 19.39 -0.26
N SER A 35 30.91 19.28 1.05
CA SER A 35 30.32 20.11 2.08
C SER A 35 30.90 21.53 2.03
N GLN A 36 30.06 22.56 2.05
CA GLN A 36 30.29 23.90 2.66
C GLN A 36 28.89 24.46 3.02
N SER A 37 28.49 24.59 4.29
CA SER A 37 28.82 25.64 5.30
C SER A 37 27.96 26.91 5.19
N THR A 38 27.18 27.12 6.27
CA THR A 38 26.84 28.41 6.92
C THR A 38 25.80 29.32 6.25
N THR A 39 24.70 29.62 6.96
CA THR A 39 24.33 30.99 7.39
C THR A 39 23.18 30.92 8.39
N ALA A 40 23.40 31.57 9.54
CA ALA A 40 22.43 31.77 10.62
C ALA A 40 21.27 32.68 10.17
N GLY A 41 20.05 32.35 10.57
CA GLY A 41 18.86 33.13 10.26
C GLY A 41 17.76 32.96 11.32
N THR A 42 17.92 33.70 12.41
CA THR A 42 16.87 34.37 13.20
C THR A 42 15.63 33.58 13.63
N LEU A 43 15.62 33.25 14.92
CA LEU A 43 14.42 32.95 15.70
C LEU A 43 13.53 34.20 15.78
N VAL A 44 12.29 34.11 15.31
CA VAL A 44 11.23 35.04 15.70
C VAL A 44 10.18 34.25 16.46
N THR A 45 10.27 34.35 17.78
CA THR A 45 9.25 33.90 18.73
C THR A 45 8.14 34.94 18.68
N VAL A 46 6.93 34.54 18.30
CA VAL A 46 5.73 35.35 18.48
C VAL A 46 4.81 34.60 19.43
N SER A 47 4.90 34.97 20.70
CA SER A 47 3.95 34.59 21.73
C SER A 47 2.62 35.28 21.47
N ASN A 48 1.53 34.51 21.36
CA ASN A 48 0.20 35.06 21.56
C ASN A 48 -0.52 34.21 22.60
N SER A 49 -0.48 34.70 23.85
CA SER A 49 -1.35 34.27 24.93
C SER A 49 -2.72 34.91 24.72
N ILE A 50 -3.76 34.10 24.64
CA ILE A 50 -5.13 34.56 24.86
C ILE A 50 -5.78 33.55 25.79
N GLU A 51 -5.87 33.93 27.06
CA GLU A 51 -6.67 33.27 28.07
C GLU A 51 -8.16 33.56 27.82
N GLY A 52 -9.03 32.63 28.23
CA GLY A 52 -10.43 32.95 28.52
C GLY A 52 -11.44 32.06 27.80
N GLY A 53 -11.91 31.02 28.49
CA GLY A 53 -13.08 30.27 28.04
C GLY A 53 -13.41 29.09 28.95
N THR A 54 -14.46 29.27 29.74
CA THR A 54 -14.84 28.47 30.91
C THR A 54 -15.26 27.04 30.62
N SER A 55 -14.90 26.18 31.59
CA SER A 55 -15.24 24.78 31.75
C SER A 55 -16.76 24.51 31.75
N LYS A 56 -17.21 23.54 30.95
CA LYS A 56 -18.41 22.73 31.22
C LYS A 56 -18.15 21.28 30.89
N ASN A 57 -17.89 20.51 31.95
CA ASN A 57 -18.01 19.06 32.04
C ASN A 57 -19.29 18.54 31.35
N ARG A 58 -19.13 17.59 30.44
CA ARG A 58 -20.00 16.41 30.39
C ARG A 58 -19.14 15.17 30.12
N SER A 59 -18.89 14.46 31.20
CA SER A 59 -18.37 13.09 31.23
C SER A 59 -19.36 12.19 30.48
N GLY A 60 -18.96 11.75 29.29
CA GLY A 60 -19.57 10.66 28.53
C GLY A 60 -18.42 9.81 27.99
N LEU A 61 -18.41 8.55 28.38
CA LEU A 61 -17.27 7.64 28.43
C LEU A 61 -16.62 7.35 27.07
N GLN A 62 -15.29 7.18 27.13
CA GLN A 62 -14.36 6.73 26.09
C GLN A 62 -13.99 7.71 24.97
N GLY A 63 -13.44 8.86 25.38
CA GLY A 63 -12.44 9.53 24.55
C GLY A 63 -11.18 8.67 24.49
N SER A 64 -11.08 7.78 23.51
CA SER A 64 -9.78 7.26 23.10
C SER A 64 -8.86 8.45 22.80
N PRO A 65 -7.56 8.38 23.15
CA PRO A 65 -6.64 9.45 22.79
C PRO A 65 -6.71 9.62 21.27
N CYS A 66 -7.16 10.79 20.82
CA CYS A 66 -6.85 11.26 19.49
C CYS A 66 -5.33 11.38 19.49
N VAL A 67 -4.61 10.32 19.09
CA VAL A 67 -3.15 10.34 19.03
C VAL A 67 -2.81 11.38 17.98
N PRO A 68 -2.31 12.58 18.35
CA PRO A 68 -2.11 13.67 17.39
C PRO A 68 -1.02 13.33 16.35
N GLN A 69 -0.30 12.22 16.56
CA GLN A 69 0.85 11.79 15.77
C GLN A 69 0.55 10.64 14.80
N ALA A 70 -0.58 9.93 14.94
CA ALA A 70 -0.93 8.83 14.05
C ALA A 70 -1.57 9.35 12.77
N SER A 71 -0.74 9.75 11.80
CA SER A 71 -1.18 10.16 10.46
C SER A 71 -0.75 9.12 9.43
N ILE A 72 -1.68 8.72 8.56
CA ILE A 72 -1.36 7.81 7.46
C ILE A 72 -0.64 8.63 6.37
N PRO A 73 0.64 8.35 6.07
CA PRO A 73 1.38 9.10 5.07
C PRO A 73 0.75 8.95 3.68
N ASP A 74 0.82 10.01 2.89
CA ASP A 74 0.29 10.00 1.52
C ASP A 74 1.14 9.12 0.60
N LEU A 75 0.45 8.39 -0.27
CA LEU A 75 1.08 7.62 -1.33
C LEU A 75 1.38 8.53 -2.53
N PRO A 76 2.55 8.38 -3.18
CA PRO A 76 2.87 9.14 -4.38
C PRO A 76 1.90 8.78 -5.51
N ARG A 77 1.15 9.76 -6.03
CA ARG A 77 0.03 9.52 -6.94
C ARG A 77 0.41 8.84 -8.27
N ARG A 78 1.58 9.15 -8.82
CA ARG A 78 2.03 8.72 -10.16
C ARG A 78 3.42 8.08 -10.09
N SER A 79 3.60 7.17 -9.15
CA SER A 79 4.85 6.45 -8.99
C SER A 79 4.64 4.95 -9.16
N PRO A 80 5.49 4.26 -9.95
CA PRO A 80 5.39 2.82 -10.16
C PRO A 80 5.72 2.02 -8.89
N VAL A 81 6.32 2.66 -7.88
CA VAL A 81 6.63 2.04 -6.58
C VAL A 81 5.61 2.40 -5.49
N ALA A 82 4.58 3.20 -5.81
CA ALA A 82 3.61 3.67 -4.83
C ALA A 82 2.86 2.53 -4.15
N TRP A 83 2.51 1.48 -4.90
CA TRP A 83 1.79 0.33 -4.37
C TRP A 83 2.64 -0.47 -3.37
N LYS A 84 3.97 -0.53 -3.57
CA LYS A 84 4.90 -1.15 -2.61
C LYS A 84 4.90 -0.41 -1.28
N LEU A 85 4.86 0.92 -1.32
CA LEU A 85 4.73 1.73 -0.10
C LEU A 85 3.39 1.48 0.60
N ALA A 86 2.31 1.27 -0.16
CA ALA A 86 1.02 0.92 0.40
C ALA A 86 1.06 -0.41 1.15
N VAL A 87 1.64 -1.45 0.53
CA VAL A 87 1.86 -2.76 1.17
C VAL A 87 2.74 -2.61 2.41
N LYS A 88 3.85 -1.89 2.29
CA LYS A 88 4.78 -1.65 3.41
C LYS A 88 4.07 -1.01 4.61
N GLN A 89 3.29 0.05 4.38
CA GLN A 89 2.52 0.74 5.42
C GLN A 89 1.43 -0.16 6.03
N TRP A 90 0.88 -1.09 5.24
CA TRP A 90 -0.12 -2.04 5.72
C TRP A 90 0.46 -3.11 6.64
N GLU A 91 1.67 -3.59 6.33
CA GLU A 91 2.25 -4.78 6.96
C GLU A 91 3.32 -4.50 7.99
N GLU A 92 4.14 -3.46 7.78
CA GLU A 92 5.22 -3.11 8.69
C GLU A 92 4.75 -2.17 9.79
N PRO A 93 5.27 -2.35 11.03
CA PRO A 93 4.97 -1.43 12.11
C PRO A 93 5.53 -0.04 11.79
N ASP A 94 4.68 0.97 11.92
CA ASP A 94 5.10 2.36 11.79
C ASP A 94 5.99 2.75 13.00
N PRO A 95 7.12 3.43 12.80
CA PRO A 95 8.07 3.74 13.87
C PRO A 95 7.51 4.68 14.95
N VAL A 96 6.44 5.43 14.65
CA VAL A 96 5.82 6.36 15.61
C VAL A 96 4.82 5.61 16.49
N THR A 97 4.00 4.77 15.87
CA THR A 97 2.90 4.07 16.56
C THR A 97 3.28 2.68 17.09
N GLY A 98 4.36 2.09 16.57
CA GLY A 98 4.78 0.72 16.85
C GLY A 98 3.83 -0.35 16.30
N LYS A 99 2.85 0.03 15.47
CA LYS A 99 1.80 -0.86 14.94
C LYS A 99 1.70 -0.74 13.43
N ALA A 100 1.49 -1.87 12.77
CA ALA A 100 1.16 -1.89 11.34
C ALA A 100 -0.25 -1.35 11.13
N LEU A 101 -0.55 -0.75 9.98
CA LEU A 101 -1.83 -0.08 9.77
C LEU A 101 -3.05 -1.01 9.88
N LYS A 102 -2.87 -2.30 9.57
CA LYS A 102 -3.90 -3.33 9.77
C LYS A 102 -4.27 -3.51 11.26
N ASP A 103 -3.34 -3.24 12.17
CA ASP A 103 -3.44 -3.43 13.62
C ASP A 103 -3.76 -2.13 14.38
N TRP A 104 -4.07 -1.05 13.67
CA TRP A 104 -4.45 0.23 14.28
C TRP A 104 -5.85 0.15 14.91
N ASP A 105 -5.98 0.73 16.10
CA ASP A 105 -7.25 0.80 16.83
C ASP A 105 -8.30 1.60 16.06
N GLU A 106 -9.55 1.15 16.11
CA GLU A 106 -10.64 1.82 15.38
C GLU A 106 -10.86 3.28 15.79
N SER A 107 -10.53 3.60 17.03
CA SER A 107 -10.66 4.95 17.54
C SER A 107 -9.70 5.94 16.88
N TRP A 108 -8.60 5.47 16.28
CA TRP A 108 -7.60 6.33 15.65
C TRP A 108 -8.05 6.89 14.31
N PHE A 109 -9.06 6.27 13.69
CA PHE A 109 -9.68 6.75 12.46
C PHE A 109 -11.13 7.20 12.66
N LYS A 110 -11.57 7.36 13.92
CA LYS A 110 -12.84 8.00 14.28
C LYS A 110 -12.59 9.48 14.59
N GLY A 111 -13.28 10.41 13.93
CA GLY A 111 -13.16 11.86 14.19
C GLY A 111 -13.34 12.75 12.96
N LYS A 112 -12.91 14.01 13.07
CA LYS A 112 -13.11 15.05 12.03
C LYS A 112 -12.38 14.76 10.71
N MET A 113 -11.28 14.01 10.76
CA MET A 113 -10.51 13.56 9.58
C MET A 113 -10.83 12.11 9.18
N ARG A 114 -11.92 11.53 9.71
CA ARG A 114 -12.29 10.13 9.48
C ARG A 114 -12.35 9.79 8.01
N GLU A 115 -12.99 10.62 7.18
CA GLU A 115 -13.15 10.32 5.75
C GLU A 115 -11.81 10.17 5.04
N VAL A 116 -10.88 11.10 5.29
CA VAL A 116 -9.55 11.08 4.68
C VAL A 116 -8.72 9.90 5.19
N THR A 117 -8.66 9.70 6.50
CA THR A 117 -7.90 8.60 7.11
C THR A 117 -8.47 7.25 6.72
N GLN A 118 -9.80 7.11 6.71
CA GLN A 118 -10.48 5.89 6.29
C GLN A 118 -10.21 5.61 4.81
N GLN A 119 -10.30 6.61 3.93
CA GLN A 119 -10.06 6.42 2.51
C GLN A 119 -8.62 5.93 2.25
N LYS A 120 -7.64 6.53 2.94
CA LYS A 120 -6.24 6.09 2.86
C LYS A 120 -6.08 4.65 3.30
N ARG A 121 -6.61 4.31 4.48
CA ARG A 121 -6.58 2.95 5.03
C ARG A 121 -7.22 1.94 4.10
N THR A 122 -8.42 2.22 3.59
CA THR A 122 -9.12 1.34 2.63
C THR A 122 -8.29 1.12 1.36
N THR A 123 -7.62 2.17 0.87
CA THR A 123 -6.75 2.07 -0.31
C THR A 123 -5.56 1.13 -0.06
N GLN A 124 -4.88 1.29 1.09
CA GLN A 124 -3.75 0.44 1.46
C GLN A 124 -4.18 -1.01 1.72
N CYS A 125 -5.33 -1.19 2.39
CA CYS A 125 -5.97 -2.49 2.61
C CYS A 125 -6.21 -3.23 1.30
N LEU A 126 -6.90 -2.57 0.35
CA LEU A 126 -7.25 -3.13 -0.95
C LEU A 126 -6.00 -3.62 -1.71
N ILE A 127 -4.96 -2.78 -1.76
CA ILE A 127 -3.71 -3.12 -2.46
C ILE A 127 -2.99 -4.28 -1.76
N ALA A 128 -2.92 -4.26 -0.43
CA ALA A 128 -2.18 -5.27 0.33
C ALA A 128 -2.88 -6.64 0.30
N GLU A 129 -4.20 -6.67 0.41
CA GLU A 129 -5.00 -7.89 0.27
C GLU A 129 -4.84 -8.48 -1.13
N GLU A 130 -4.89 -7.65 -2.16
CA GLU A 130 -4.71 -8.12 -3.53
C GLU A 130 -3.29 -8.60 -3.81
N PHE A 131 -2.28 -7.93 -3.24
CA PHE A 131 -0.90 -8.40 -3.28
C PHE A 131 -0.74 -9.75 -2.58
N ALA A 132 -1.39 -9.94 -1.42
CA ALA A 132 -1.41 -11.23 -0.73
C ALA A 132 -2.11 -12.32 -1.56
N ARG A 133 -3.19 -11.97 -2.29
CA ARG A 133 -3.90 -12.87 -3.21
C ARG A 133 -3.03 -13.30 -4.39
N CYS A 134 -2.11 -12.45 -4.85
CA CYS A 134 -1.07 -12.78 -5.83
C CYS A 134 0.13 -13.53 -5.23
N GLY A 135 0.00 -14.09 -4.02
CA GLY A 135 1.05 -14.86 -3.37
C GLY A 135 2.20 -14.03 -2.82
N ARG A 136 2.00 -12.70 -2.64
CA ARG A 136 3.04 -11.75 -2.21
C ARG A 136 4.25 -11.74 -3.15
N ASP A 137 4.04 -12.12 -4.40
CA ASP A 137 5.06 -12.10 -5.44
C ASP A 137 4.89 -10.86 -6.32
N GLU A 138 5.94 -10.05 -6.41
CA GLU A 138 5.89 -8.81 -7.16
C GLU A 138 5.69 -9.05 -8.66
N ALA A 139 6.28 -10.11 -9.22
CA ALA A 139 6.18 -10.42 -10.63
C ALA A 139 4.75 -10.88 -10.99
N ALA A 140 4.16 -11.75 -10.18
CA ALA A 140 2.77 -12.19 -10.31
C ALA A 140 1.80 -11.00 -10.16
N PHE A 141 2.05 -10.12 -9.20
CA PHE A 141 1.23 -8.93 -8.99
C PHE A 141 1.28 -7.98 -10.20
N LEU A 142 2.46 -7.72 -10.75
CA LEU A 142 2.62 -6.86 -11.93
C LEU A 142 2.10 -7.51 -13.21
N ALA A 143 2.18 -8.84 -13.33
CA ALA A 143 1.58 -9.58 -14.45
C ALA A 143 0.05 -9.49 -14.42
N ALA A 144 -0.57 -9.57 -13.24
CA ALA A 144 -2.01 -9.42 -13.06
C ALA A 144 -2.46 -7.95 -13.17
N TYR A 145 -1.68 -7.01 -12.64
CA TYR A 145 -2.00 -5.59 -12.57
C TYR A 145 -0.90 -4.71 -13.17
N PRO A 146 -0.75 -4.68 -14.51
CA PRO A 146 0.21 -3.78 -15.16
C PRO A 146 -0.07 -2.30 -14.85
N ALA A 147 -1.31 -1.95 -14.51
CA ALA A 147 -1.73 -0.62 -14.08
C ALA A 147 -1.01 -0.13 -12.80
N ALA A 148 -0.41 -1.02 -12.01
CA ALA A 148 0.41 -0.65 -10.85
C ALA A 148 1.58 0.29 -11.21
N THR A 149 2.06 0.23 -12.45
CA THR A 149 3.12 1.11 -12.97
C THR A 149 2.64 2.54 -13.25
N LEU A 150 1.34 2.73 -13.46
CA LEU A 150 0.72 4.02 -13.80
C LEU A 150 0.40 4.84 -12.54
N GLY A 151 0.20 4.17 -11.41
CA GLY A 151 -0.03 4.77 -10.10
C GLY A 151 -1.23 4.20 -9.36
N ILE A 152 -1.43 4.67 -8.12
CA ILE A 152 -2.41 4.11 -7.17
C ILE A 152 -3.84 4.13 -7.72
N LYS A 153 -4.26 5.24 -8.35
CA LYS A 153 -5.63 5.34 -8.86
C LYS A 153 -5.91 4.29 -9.95
N ALA A 154 -5.04 4.19 -10.94
CA ALA A 154 -5.19 3.22 -12.02
C ALA A 154 -5.17 1.78 -11.50
N LEU A 155 -4.34 1.52 -10.49
CA LEU A 155 -4.30 0.23 -9.81
C LEU A 155 -5.63 -0.08 -9.10
N CYS A 156 -6.15 0.83 -8.27
CA CYS A 156 -7.41 0.61 -7.57
C CYS A 156 -8.58 0.41 -8.55
N ASP A 157 -8.64 1.20 -9.63
CA ASP A 157 -9.66 1.06 -10.66
C ASP A 157 -9.58 -0.33 -11.34
N ALA A 158 -8.36 -0.87 -11.56
CA ALA A 158 -8.16 -2.21 -12.13
C ALA A 158 -8.53 -3.33 -11.15
N ILE A 159 -8.20 -3.20 -9.87
CA ILE A 159 -8.59 -4.15 -8.82
C ILE A 159 -10.12 -4.18 -8.67
N ASP A 160 -10.74 -3.00 -8.61
CA ASP A 160 -12.20 -2.86 -8.50
C ASP A 160 -12.94 -3.50 -9.69
N HIS A 161 -12.40 -3.33 -10.89
CA HIS A 161 -12.93 -3.97 -12.09
C HIS A 161 -12.84 -5.50 -11.97
N GLU A 162 -11.70 -6.03 -11.55
CA GLU A 162 -11.47 -7.47 -11.37
C GLU A 162 -12.36 -8.07 -10.26
N HIS A 163 -12.53 -7.38 -9.13
CA HIS A 163 -13.46 -7.77 -8.06
C HIS A 163 -14.91 -7.77 -8.54
N THR A 164 -15.27 -6.84 -9.41
CA THR A 164 -16.61 -6.80 -10.03
C THR A 164 -16.82 -8.00 -10.96
N LEU A 165 -15.82 -8.35 -11.78
CA LEU A 165 -15.88 -9.53 -12.66
C LEU A 165 -16.02 -10.84 -11.87
N ARG A 166 -15.42 -10.92 -10.68
CA ARG A 166 -15.52 -12.07 -9.77
C ARG A 166 -16.85 -12.14 -9.01
N GLY A 167 -17.65 -11.08 -9.07
CA GLY A 167 -18.88 -10.96 -8.28
C GLY A 167 -18.64 -10.65 -6.79
N GLU A 168 -17.42 -10.24 -6.41
CA GLU A 168 -17.06 -9.86 -5.04
C GLU A 168 -17.61 -8.47 -4.69
N ARG A 169 -17.76 -7.60 -5.69
CA ARG A 169 -18.38 -6.29 -5.53
C ARG A 169 -19.80 -6.32 -6.08
N ILE A 170 -20.78 -6.27 -5.18
CA ILE A 170 -22.18 -6.06 -5.56
C ILE A 170 -22.25 -4.66 -6.17
N SER A 171 -22.44 -4.61 -7.49
CA SER A 171 -22.72 -3.37 -8.20
C SER A 171 -23.93 -2.75 -7.53
N GLN A 172 -23.73 -1.65 -6.79
CA GLN A 172 -24.82 -0.83 -6.30
C GLN A 172 -25.41 -0.12 -7.51
N SER A 173 -26.15 -0.88 -8.32
CA SER A 173 -26.95 -0.41 -9.43
C SER A 173 -27.92 0.63 -8.86
N SER A 174 -27.53 1.89 -9.01
CA SER A 174 -28.32 3.12 -8.92
C SER A 174 -29.76 2.93 -8.44
N LYS A 175 -29.93 2.80 -7.13
CA LYS A 175 -31.25 2.84 -6.47
C LYS A 175 -31.73 4.30 -6.30
N ASN A 176 -31.49 5.14 -7.30
CA ASN A 176 -31.86 6.57 -7.35
C ASN A 176 -32.47 6.96 -8.70
N ARG A 177 -33.37 6.13 -9.24
CA ARG A 177 -34.28 6.53 -10.32
C ARG A 177 -35.69 6.13 -9.93
N MET A 178 -36.37 7.00 -9.19
CA MET A 178 -37.82 7.24 -9.18
C MET A 178 -38.17 8.08 -7.96
N VAL A 179 -38.23 9.40 -8.14
CA VAL A 179 -39.31 10.30 -7.67
C VAL A 179 -39.25 11.57 -8.50
#